data_AF-W4V3G8-F1
#
_entry.id   AF-W4V3G8-F1
#
_cell.length_a   1.000
_cell.length_b   1.000
_cell.length_c   1.000
_cell.angle_alpha   90.00
_cell.angle_beta   90.00
_cell.angle_gamma   90.00
#
_symmetry.space_group_name_H-M   'P 1'
#
loop_
_entity.id
_entity.type
_entity.pdbx_description
1 polymer ?
#
loop_
_entity_poly.entity_id
_entity_poly.type
_entity_poly.pdbx_seq_one_letter_code
_entity_poly.pdbx_strand_id
1 'polypeptide(L)'
;MISKIEKSGDYEGLFIANEQAIEKISKKTLLIIVDTHRPTFTEFPELLKYTEKIVVIDHHRRGADYLQEAVLTYQETYASSTCELVTEILQYVEEKIKLTPVEAEALYAGIVIDTKNFTFKTGVRTFEAAAFLRRHGVDTVSVRQMFQSDINTYINVSNVVRDAEIIRNNMAISICSQNMKNATLIAAQAADQLVNLAGLNAAFVLSHINNGVAISGRSLGDVNVQVILEKLGGGGHMTVAGAQLQGVTIEEAKEKLGDAINEYFDEINRQNT
;
A
#
# COMPACT_ATOMS: atom_id res chain seq x y z
N MET A 1 6.51 7.35 -13.14
CA MET A 1 7.09 8.52 -12.46
C MET A 1 8.60 8.61 -12.65
N ILE A 2 9.38 7.60 -12.23
CA ILE A 2 10.87 7.63 -12.34
C ILE A 2 11.36 8.00 -13.74
N SER A 3 10.85 7.35 -14.79
CA SER A 3 11.22 7.72 -16.18
C SER A 3 10.90 9.18 -16.55
N LYS A 4 9.90 9.81 -15.94
CA LYS A 4 9.63 11.25 -16.15
C LYS A 4 10.67 12.12 -15.43
N ILE A 5 11.03 11.74 -14.21
CA ILE A 5 12.06 12.42 -13.41
C ILE A 5 13.41 12.32 -14.12
N GLU A 6 13.79 11.14 -14.60
CA GLU A 6 15.02 10.94 -15.38
C GLU A 6 15.05 11.79 -16.65
N LYS A 7 13.91 11.88 -17.36
CA LYS A 7 13.78 12.69 -18.58
C LYS A 7 13.84 14.20 -18.34
N SER A 8 13.57 14.69 -17.12
CA SER A 8 13.69 16.12 -16.85
C SER A 8 15.15 16.57 -16.75
N GLY A 9 16.09 15.66 -16.47
CA GLY A 9 17.52 15.97 -16.33
C GLY A 9 17.89 16.69 -15.02
N ASP A 10 16.94 17.36 -14.37
CA ASP A 10 17.15 18.14 -13.15
C ASP A 10 17.50 17.29 -11.91
N TYR A 11 17.28 15.98 -11.96
CA TYR A 11 17.47 15.04 -10.83
C TYR A 11 18.51 13.96 -11.11
N GLU A 12 19.40 14.18 -12.08
CA GLU A 12 20.49 13.25 -12.36
C GLU A 12 21.40 13.07 -11.12
N GLY A 13 21.66 11.82 -10.74
CA GLY A 13 22.45 11.50 -9.54
C GLY A 13 21.73 11.70 -8.21
N LEU A 14 20.42 11.99 -8.20
CA LEU A 14 19.62 12.07 -6.97
C LEU A 14 19.44 10.69 -6.33
N PHE A 15 19.17 9.67 -7.14
CA PHE A 15 19.10 8.28 -6.70
C PHE A 15 20.50 7.67 -6.76
N ILE A 16 21.00 7.24 -5.60
CA ILE A 16 22.34 6.70 -5.44
C ILE A 16 22.27 5.26 -4.92
N ALA A 17 23.26 4.45 -5.25
CA ALA A 17 23.38 3.10 -4.72
C ALA A 17 23.71 3.11 -3.22
N ASN A 18 23.42 2.01 -2.52
CA ASN A 18 23.65 1.88 -1.08
C ASN A 18 25.11 2.13 -0.69
N GLU A 19 26.06 1.67 -1.50
CA GLU A 19 27.50 1.88 -1.29
C GLU A 19 27.86 3.37 -1.36
N GLN A 20 27.32 4.09 -2.35
CA GLN A 20 27.53 5.53 -2.50
C GLN A 20 26.90 6.31 -1.35
N ALA A 21 25.77 5.85 -0.82
CA ALA A 21 25.14 6.46 0.35
C ALA A 21 26.03 6.33 1.60
N ILE A 22 26.67 5.16 1.82
CA ILE A 22 27.64 4.95 2.91
C ILE A 22 28.85 5.89 2.76
N GLU A 23 29.36 6.07 1.54
CA GLU A 23 30.50 6.95 1.30
C GLU A 23 30.19 8.44 1.54
N LYS A 24 28.94 8.85 1.31
CA LYS A 24 28.50 10.25 1.44
C LYS A 24 28.01 10.62 2.83
N ILE A 25 27.47 9.65 3.59
CA ILE A 25 26.87 9.93 4.89
C ILE A 25 27.93 10.22 5.96
N SER A 26 27.58 11.10 6.90
CA SER A 26 28.39 11.39 8.07
C SER A 26 27.49 11.66 9.28
N LYS A 27 28.08 11.72 10.48
CA LYS A 27 27.36 12.12 11.71
C LYS A 27 26.70 13.50 11.63
N LYS A 28 27.08 14.34 10.66
CA LYS A 28 26.48 15.67 10.47
C LYS A 28 25.27 15.66 9.54
N THR A 29 25.10 14.60 8.73
CA THR A 29 24.05 14.45 7.73
C THR A 29 22.69 14.25 8.40
N LEU A 30 21.68 14.98 7.93
CA LEU A 30 20.28 14.76 8.31
C LEU A 30 19.70 13.65 7.42
N LEU A 31 19.23 12.57 8.04
CA LEU A 31 18.51 11.51 7.36
C LEU A 31 17.01 11.72 7.54
N ILE A 32 16.28 11.93 6.44
CA ILE A 32 14.82 12.08 6.46
C ILE A 32 14.20 10.80 5.95
N ILE A 33 13.40 10.16 6.79
CA ILE A 33 12.67 8.94 6.48
C ILE A 33 11.22 9.33 6.28
N VAL A 34 10.66 8.92 5.15
CA VAL A 34 9.31 9.23 4.73
C VAL A 34 8.50 7.95 4.59
N ASP A 35 7.21 8.01 4.94
CA ASP A 35 6.22 6.96 4.71
C ASP A 35 6.42 5.65 5.47
N THR A 36 7.41 5.62 6.37
CA THR A 36 7.59 4.53 7.31
C THR A 36 8.27 5.04 8.58
N HIS A 37 7.90 4.44 9.70
CA HIS A 37 8.57 4.61 10.99
C HIS A 37 9.28 3.34 11.45
N ARG A 38 9.26 2.27 10.64
CA ARG A 38 9.82 0.96 10.99
C ARG A 38 11.21 0.81 10.37
N PRO A 39 12.28 0.58 11.15
CA PRO A 39 13.65 0.44 10.62
C PRO A 39 13.76 -0.60 9.51
N THR A 40 13.10 -1.74 9.70
CA THR A 40 13.11 -2.89 8.79
C THR A 40 12.41 -2.62 7.45
N PHE A 41 11.59 -1.57 7.36
CA PHE A 41 10.84 -1.20 6.16
C PHE A 41 11.51 -0.04 5.40
N THR A 42 12.60 0.52 5.91
CA THR A 42 13.38 1.50 5.16
C THR A 42 14.10 0.82 4.00
N GLU A 43 14.31 1.55 2.90
CA GLU A 43 15.00 1.06 1.70
C GLU A 43 16.39 0.49 2.04
N PHE A 44 17.09 1.12 2.98
CA PHE A 44 18.42 0.70 3.41
C PHE A 44 18.60 0.83 4.93
N PRO A 45 18.20 -0.19 5.73
CA PRO A 45 18.20 -0.12 7.20
C PRO A 45 19.59 0.10 7.82
N GLU A 46 20.66 -0.29 7.14
CA GLU A 46 22.02 -0.10 7.64
C GLU A 46 22.40 1.37 7.75
N LEU A 47 21.85 2.24 6.89
CA LEU A 47 22.14 3.67 6.86
C LEU A 47 21.79 4.38 8.19
N LEU A 48 20.82 3.83 8.93
CA LEU A 48 20.39 4.33 10.24
C LEU A 48 21.53 4.33 11.27
N LYS A 49 22.57 3.50 11.08
CA LYS A 49 23.70 3.40 12.01
C LYS A 49 24.76 4.50 11.84
N TYR A 50 24.67 5.28 10.75
CA TYR A 50 25.71 6.23 10.37
C TYR A 50 25.44 7.68 10.79
N THR A 51 24.22 7.99 11.26
CA THR A 51 23.87 9.31 11.80
C THR A 51 22.79 9.20 12.88
N GLU A 52 22.88 10.05 13.90
CA GLU A 52 21.85 10.19 14.95
C GLU A 52 20.82 11.28 14.58
N LYS A 53 21.07 12.05 13.52
CA LYS A 53 20.16 13.12 13.06
C LYS A 53 19.10 12.53 12.13
N ILE A 54 18.12 11.86 12.72
CA ILE A 54 17.05 11.18 11.99
C ILE A 54 15.74 11.93 12.16
N VAL A 55 15.08 12.28 11.05
CA VAL A 55 13.73 12.84 11.00
C VAL A 55 12.81 11.80 10.39
N VAL A 56 11.63 11.61 10.97
CA VAL A 56 10.60 10.72 10.45
C VAL A 56 9.35 11.52 10.11
N ILE A 57 8.82 11.35 8.89
CA ILE A 57 7.54 11.92 8.43
C ILE A 57 6.66 10.75 7.97
N ASP A 58 5.56 10.50 8.67
CA ASP A 58 4.74 9.31 8.40
C ASP A 58 3.27 9.51 8.78
N HIS A 59 2.36 8.79 8.12
CA HIS A 59 0.92 8.81 8.40
C HIS A 59 0.38 7.45 8.88
N HIS A 60 1.23 6.44 9.02
CA HIS A 60 0.84 5.13 9.56
C HIS A 60 0.67 5.16 11.09
N ARG A 61 -0.07 4.20 11.65
CA ARG A 61 -0.13 4.02 13.13
C ARG A 61 1.15 3.34 13.62
N ARG A 62 1.66 3.75 14.80
CA ARG A 62 2.84 3.10 15.40
C ARG A 62 2.58 1.64 15.74
N GLY A 63 3.46 0.76 15.27
CA GLY A 63 3.60 -0.60 15.77
C GLY A 63 4.55 -0.71 16.96
N ALA A 64 4.80 -1.93 17.43
CA ALA A 64 5.80 -2.20 18.47
C ALA A 64 7.25 -1.95 17.98
N ASP A 65 7.48 -2.15 16.69
CA ASP A 65 8.74 -1.92 16.00
C ASP A 65 8.72 -0.52 15.37
N TYR A 66 9.41 0.45 15.97
CA TYR A 66 9.51 1.82 15.46
C TYR A 66 10.87 2.47 15.80
N LEU A 67 11.25 3.49 15.03
CA LEU A 67 12.45 4.29 15.25
C LEU A 67 12.32 5.14 16.52
N GLN A 68 13.02 4.74 17.58
CA GLN A 68 12.98 5.44 18.88
C GLN A 68 13.89 6.67 18.92
N GLU A 69 14.98 6.68 18.15
CA GLU A 69 16.06 7.68 18.26
C GLU A 69 15.93 8.84 17.26
N ALA A 70 14.75 9.06 16.68
CA ALA A 70 14.53 10.17 15.78
C ALA A 70 14.54 11.51 16.53
N VAL A 71 15.33 12.48 16.06
CA VAL A 71 15.39 13.85 16.63
C VAL A 71 14.08 14.61 16.44
N LEU A 72 13.31 14.26 15.41
CA LEU A 72 11.97 14.76 15.17
C LEU A 72 11.14 13.67 14.51
N THR A 73 9.92 13.47 15.00
CA THR A 73 8.93 12.62 14.36
C THR A 73 7.67 13.43 14.12
N TYR A 74 7.34 13.67 12.86
CA TYR A 74 6.06 14.25 12.46
C TYR A 74 5.15 13.13 11.98
N GLN A 75 4.20 12.74 12.84
CA GLN A 75 3.34 11.60 12.58
C GLN A 75 1.87 11.91 12.77
N GLU A 76 1.09 11.74 11.70
CA GLU A 76 -0.32 12.13 11.64
C GLU A 76 -1.18 11.00 11.09
N THR A 77 -1.72 10.17 11.99
CA THR A 77 -2.40 8.92 11.60
C THR A 77 -3.70 9.09 10.79
N TYR A 78 -4.23 10.30 10.78
CA TYR A 78 -5.44 10.69 10.06
C TYR A 78 -5.16 11.40 8.73
N ALA A 79 -3.89 11.75 8.45
CA ALA A 79 -3.52 12.30 7.15
C ALA A 79 -3.67 11.23 6.06
N SER A 80 -4.02 11.66 4.84
CA SER A 80 -4.29 10.71 3.77
C SER A 80 -3.05 9.95 3.32
N SER A 81 -1.91 10.64 3.26
CA SER A 81 -0.62 10.12 2.78
C SER A 81 0.53 10.94 3.36
N THR A 82 1.74 10.38 3.33
CA THR A 82 2.94 11.17 3.61
C THR A 82 3.13 12.31 2.59
N CYS A 83 2.62 12.15 1.36
CA CYS A 83 2.62 13.21 0.35
C CYS A 83 1.75 14.41 0.76
N GLU A 84 0.64 14.21 1.47
CA GLU A 84 -0.15 15.30 2.07
C GLU A 84 0.71 16.07 3.08
N LEU A 85 1.36 15.36 4.02
CA LEU A 85 2.19 15.97 5.06
C LEU A 85 3.36 16.77 4.49
N VAL A 86 4.07 16.22 3.51
CA VAL A 86 5.16 16.92 2.83
C VAL A 86 4.62 18.16 2.10
N THR A 87 3.46 18.05 1.43
CA THR A 87 2.83 19.18 0.74
C THR A 87 2.44 20.31 1.69
N GLU A 88 2.00 19.99 2.91
CA GLU A 88 1.74 20.99 3.94
C GLU A 88 3.02 21.67 4.41
N ILE A 89 4.08 20.92 4.70
CA ILE A 89 5.37 21.48 5.10
C ILE A 89 5.88 22.48 4.05
N LEU A 90 5.79 22.12 2.76
CA LEU A 90 6.21 22.98 1.64
C LEU A 90 5.43 24.30 1.55
N GLN A 91 4.24 24.40 2.14
CA GLN A 91 3.46 25.64 2.19
C GLN A 91 3.90 26.59 3.30
N TYR A 92 4.52 26.07 4.35
CA TYR A 92 4.89 26.84 5.55
C TYR A 92 6.38 27.18 5.64
N VAL A 93 7.22 26.63 4.75
CA VAL A 93 8.63 27.03 4.68
C VAL A 93 8.75 28.50 4.26
N GLU A 94 9.64 29.25 4.92
CA GLU A 94 9.84 30.68 4.67
C GLU A 94 10.30 30.97 3.24
N GLU A 95 11.13 30.08 2.69
CA GLU A 95 11.55 30.14 1.31
C GLU A 95 10.43 29.64 0.40
N LYS A 96 9.97 30.47 -0.53
CA LYS A 96 8.94 30.09 -1.50
C LYS A 96 9.49 29.05 -2.47
N ILE A 97 9.30 27.78 -2.14
CA ILE A 97 9.62 26.67 -3.02
C ILE A 97 8.66 26.70 -4.21
N LYS A 98 9.22 26.79 -5.42
CA LYS A 98 8.46 26.62 -6.66
C LYS A 98 8.60 25.18 -7.11
N LEU A 99 7.55 24.38 -6.89
CA LEU A 99 7.50 23.03 -7.42
C LEU A 99 7.45 23.06 -8.95
N THR A 100 8.29 22.24 -9.56
CA THR A 100 8.15 21.87 -10.97
C THR A 100 6.88 21.02 -11.16
N PRO A 101 6.32 20.97 -12.38
CA PRO A 101 5.17 20.11 -12.65
C PRO A 101 5.43 18.64 -12.32
N VAL A 102 6.65 18.12 -12.52
CA VAL A 102 6.97 16.72 -12.24
C VAL A 102 6.99 16.42 -10.74
N GLU A 103 7.50 17.33 -9.89
CA GLU A 103 7.44 17.20 -8.43
C GLU A 103 6.00 17.27 -7.92
N ALA A 104 5.23 18.23 -8.43
CA ALA A 104 3.84 18.41 -8.04
C ALA A 104 3.01 17.17 -8.44
N GLU A 105 3.23 16.63 -9.65
CA GLU A 105 2.62 15.37 -10.10
C GLU A 105 3.01 14.20 -9.21
N ALA A 106 4.27 14.11 -8.73
CA ALA A 106 4.72 13.02 -7.87
C ALA A 106 4.03 13.03 -6.51
N LEU A 107 3.96 14.20 -5.86
CA LEU A 107 3.23 14.37 -4.60
C LEU A 107 1.74 14.09 -4.78
N TYR A 108 1.14 14.61 -5.86
CA TYR A 108 -0.29 14.42 -6.13
C TYR A 108 -0.63 12.95 -6.43
N ALA A 109 0.23 12.27 -7.20
CA ALA A 109 0.11 10.85 -7.48
C ALA A 109 0.10 10.01 -6.19
N GLY A 110 0.98 10.32 -5.23
CA GLY A 110 0.99 9.64 -3.92
C GLY A 110 -0.32 9.85 -3.14
N ILE A 111 -0.83 11.08 -3.09
CA ILE A 111 -2.14 11.36 -2.48
C ILE A 111 -3.25 10.53 -3.16
N VAL A 112 -3.28 10.48 -4.49
CA VAL A 112 -4.32 9.76 -5.24
C VAL A 112 -4.29 8.25 -4.97
N ILE A 113 -3.11 7.64 -4.84
CA ILE A 113 -2.98 6.21 -4.54
C ILE A 113 -3.52 5.89 -3.16
N ASP A 114 -2.99 6.55 -2.12
CA ASP A 114 -3.30 6.21 -0.72
C ASP A 114 -4.76 6.51 -0.37
N THR A 115 -5.32 7.53 -1.02
CA THR A 115 -6.74 7.88 -0.86
C THR A 115 -7.68 7.04 -1.72
N LYS A 116 -7.18 6.13 -2.56
CA LYS A 116 -7.97 5.42 -3.58
C LYS A 116 -8.83 6.39 -4.41
N ASN A 117 -8.21 7.41 -4.98
CA ASN A 117 -8.88 8.52 -5.68
C ASN A 117 -9.86 9.31 -4.78
N PHE A 118 -9.39 9.78 -3.63
CA PHE A 118 -10.15 10.62 -2.69
C PHE A 118 -11.38 9.95 -2.03
N THR A 119 -11.41 8.61 -1.98
CA THR A 119 -12.52 7.82 -1.39
C THR A 119 -12.18 7.23 -0.03
N PHE A 120 -10.90 7.19 0.34
CA PHE A 120 -10.40 6.63 1.59
C PHE A 120 -9.52 7.64 2.32
N LYS A 121 -9.65 7.73 3.65
CA LYS A 121 -8.88 8.64 4.53
C LYS A 121 -8.71 10.06 3.98
N THR A 122 -9.76 10.59 3.36
CA THR A 122 -9.70 11.88 2.67
C THR A 122 -10.36 12.95 3.53
N GLY A 123 -9.56 13.86 4.06
CA GLY A 123 -10.00 14.99 4.88
C GLY A 123 -9.98 16.32 4.10
N VAL A 124 -10.37 17.41 4.79
CA VAL A 124 -10.28 18.77 4.23
C VAL A 124 -8.83 19.11 3.82
N ARG A 125 -7.87 18.80 4.70
CA ARG A 125 -6.43 18.96 4.48
C ARG A 125 -5.93 18.27 3.21
N THR A 126 -6.46 17.07 2.92
CA THR A 126 -6.15 16.33 1.69
C THR A 126 -6.55 17.12 0.44
N PHE A 127 -7.75 17.72 0.43
CA PHE A 127 -8.21 18.54 -0.69
C PHE A 127 -7.44 19.85 -0.81
N GLU A 128 -7.03 20.46 0.31
CA GLU A 128 -6.20 21.67 0.32
C GLU A 128 -4.81 21.40 -0.26
N ALA A 129 -4.16 20.29 0.15
CA ALA A 129 -2.90 19.84 -0.42
C ALA A 129 -3.04 19.55 -1.92
N ALA A 130 -4.07 18.82 -2.33
CA ALA A 130 -4.37 18.56 -3.74
C ALA A 130 -4.57 19.85 -4.55
N ALA A 131 -5.30 20.82 -4.01
CA ALA A 131 -5.52 22.12 -4.65
C ALA A 131 -4.21 22.91 -4.77
N PHE A 132 -3.36 22.89 -3.74
CA PHE A 132 -2.04 23.50 -3.79
C PHE A 132 -1.18 22.89 -4.91
N LEU A 133 -1.10 21.56 -5.00
CA LEU A 133 -0.32 20.88 -6.04
C LEU A 133 -0.88 21.15 -7.43
N ARG A 134 -2.22 21.18 -7.58
CA ARG A 134 -2.86 21.52 -8.86
C ARG A 134 -2.51 22.94 -9.33
N ARG A 135 -2.35 23.92 -8.42
CA ARG A 135 -1.84 25.25 -8.76
C ARG A 135 -0.39 25.24 -9.27
N HIS A 136 0.38 24.21 -8.92
CA HIS A 136 1.77 23.99 -9.38
C HIS A 136 1.86 23.14 -10.65
N GLY A 137 0.75 22.99 -11.39
CA GLY A 137 0.80 22.45 -12.74
C GLY A 137 0.68 20.93 -12.85
N VAL A 138 0.22 20.23 -11.80
CA VAL A 138 -0.21 18.83 -11.92
C VAL A 138 -1.13 18.68 -13.11
N ASP A 139 -0.88 17.74 -14.03
CA ASP A 139 -1.87 17.28 -15.00
C ASP A 139 -2.53 15.99 -14.50
N THR A 140 -3.82 16.06 -14.16
CA THR A 140 -4.58 14.91 -13.65
C THR A 140 -4.74 13.80 -14.67
N VAL A 141 -4.72 14.10 -15.98
CA VAL A 141 -4.77 13.09 -17.04
C VAL A 141 -3.47 12.31 -17.06
N SER A 142 -2.35 13.02 -17.07
CA SER A 142 -1.01 12.48 -16.91
C SER A 142 -0.86 11.60 -15.67
N VAL A 143 -1.32 12.05 -14.50
CA VAL A 143 -1.32 11.24 -13.26
C VAL A 143 -2.18 9.98 -13.41
N ARG A 144 -3.39 10.09 -13.97
CA ARG A 144 -4.26 8.94 -14.22
C ARG A 144 -3.58 7.90 -15.13
N GLN A 145 -2.85 8.34 -16.15
CA GLN A 145 -2.12 7.46 -17.07
C GLN A 145 -1.03 6.64 -16.36
N MET A 146 -0.45 7.15 -15.25
CA MET A 146 0.56 6.41 -14.48
C MET A 146 0.02 5.15 -13.81
N PHE A 147 -1.29 5.09 -13.57
CA PHE A 147 -1.96 3.99 -12.87
C PHE A 147 -2.79 3.09 -13.79
N GLN A 148 -2.73 3.32 -15.09
CA GLN A 148 -3.43 2.48 -16.05
C GLN A 148 -2.78 1.10 -16.12
N SER A 149 -3.59 0.07 -15.91
CA SER A 149 -3.20 -1.30 -16.23
C SER A 149 -3.22 -1.53 -17.73
N ASP A 150 -2.34 -2.40 -18.22
CA ASP A 150 -2.42 -2.87 -19.60
C ASP A 150 -3.65 -3.76 -19.80
N ILE A 151 -4.05 -3.94 -21.07
CA ILE A 151 -5.26 -4.67 -21.42
C ILE A 151 -5.23 -6.14 -20.97
N ASN A 152 -4.06 -6.79 -20.96
CA ASN A 152 -3.98 -8.20 -20.56
C ASN A 152 -4.14 -8.33 -19.06
N THR A 153 -3.54 -7.45 -18.27
CA THR A 153 -3.78 -7.37 -16.82
C THR A 153 -5.26 -7.14 -16.53
N TYR A 154 -5.89 -6.19 -17.23
CA TYR A 154 -7.34 -5.92 -17.08
C TYR A 154 -8.20 -7.16 -17.38
N ILE A 155 -7.92 -7.87 -18.48
CA ILE A 155 -8.64 -9.10 -18.86
C ILE A 155 -8.46 -10.18 -17.80
N ASN A 156 -7.23 -10.39 -17.32
CA ASN A 156 -6.96 -11.42 -16.33
C ASN A 156 -7.67 -11.13 -15.00
N VAL A 157 -7.60 -9.89 -14.50
CA VAL A 157 -8.34 -9.48 -13.31
C VAL A 157 -9.84 -9.70 -13.51
N SER A 158 -10.39 -9.28 -14.65
CA SER A 158 -11.81 -9.42 -14.96
C SER A 158 -12.26 -10.89 -15.02
N ASN A 159 -11.43 -11.79 -15.56
CA ASN A 159 -11.71 -13.23 -15.55
C ASN A 159 -11.77 -13.79 -14.12
N VAL A 160 -10.82 -13.40 -13.26
CA VAL A 160 -10.81 -13.82 -11.86
C VAL A 160 -12.04 -13.27 -11.11
N VAL A 161 -12.43 -12.01 -11.36
CA VAL A 161 -13.65 -11.44 -10.78
C VAL A 161 -14.91 -12.18 -11.28
N ARG A 162 -14.98 -12.52 -12.57
CA ARG A 162 -16.10 -13.26 -13.18
C ARG A 162 -16.28 -14.63 -12.54
N ASP A 163 -15.18 -15.32 -12.25
CA ASP A 163 -15.18 -16.69 -11.75
C ASP A 163 -15.32 -16.78 -10.22
N ALA A 164 -15.61 -15.66 -9.54
CA ALA A 164 -15.77 -15.62 -8.11
C ALA A 164 -17.05 -16.31 -7.61
N GLU A 165 -16.92 -17.06 -6.52
CA GLU A 165 -18.00 -17.71 -5.80
C GLU A 165 -18.42 -16.88 -4.59
N ILE A 166 -19.73 -16.63 -4.44
CA ILE A 166 -20.28 -15.92 -3.28
C ILE A 166 -20.46 -16.91 -2.13
N ILE A 167 -19.92 -16.57 -0.96
CA ILE A 167 -20.04 -17.33 0.28
C ILE A 167 -20.64 -16.47 1.38
N ARG A 168 -21.37 -17.10 2.32
CA ARG A 168 -22.01 -16.42 3.47
C ARG A 168 -22.78 -15.14 3.11
N ASN A 169 -23.37 -15.10 1.91
CA ASN A 169 -24.18 -14.03 1.31
C ASN A 169 -23.47 -12.69 1.02
N ASN A 170 -22.35 -12.36 1.68
CA ASN A 170 -21.69 -11.06 1.55
C ASN A 170 -20.17 -11.13 1.41
N MET A 171 -19.62 -12.30 1.07
CA MET A 171 -18.19 -12.46 0.80
C MET A 171 -17.97 -13.21 -0.51
N ALA A 172 -16.81 -13.01 -1.13
CA ALA A 172 -16.42 -13.70 -2.35
C ALA A 172 -15.11 -14.47 -2.19
N ILE A 173 -15.02 -15.64 -2.82
CA ILE A 173 -13.77 -16.37 -3.02
C ILE A 173 -13.55 -16.56 -4.52
N SER A 174 -12.34 -16.29 -5.03
CA SER A 174 -11.97 -16.62 -6.40
C SER A 174 -10.55 -17.21 -6.49
N ILE A 175 -10.22 -17.77 -7.65
CA ILE A 175 -8.95 -18.44 -7.91
C ILE A 175 -8.38 -17.95 -9.24
N CYS A 176 -7.12 -17.55 -9.25
CA CYS A 176 -6.38 -17.27 -10.47
C CYS A 176 -6.09 -18.57 -11.25
N SER A 177 -6.23 -18.53 -12.57
CA SER A 177 -5.93 -19.69 -13.42
C SER A 177 -4.47 -20.17 -13.26
N GLN A 178 -4.25 -21.48 -13.45
CA GLN A 178 -2.91 -22.06 -13.43
C GLN A 178 -2.00 -21.38 -14.47
N ASN A 179 -0.74 -21.14 -14.10
CA ASN A 179 0.30 -20.48 -14.92
C ASN A 179 0.02 -19.01 -15.32
N MET A 180 -0.89 -18.33 -14.62
CA MET A 180 -1.09 -16.90 -14.83
C MET A 180 0.16 -16.11 -14.45
N LYS A 181 0.68 -15.29 -15.36
CA LYS A 181 1.79 -14.37 -15.06
C LYS A 181 1.34 -13.33 -14.04
N ASN A 182 2.19 -13.02 -13.07
CA ASN A 182 1.89 -12.07 -11.99
C ASN A 182 0.61 -12.43 -11.20
N ALA A 183 0.34 -13.74 -11.02
CA ALA A 183 -0.90 -14.22 -10.40
C ALA A 183 -1.20 -13.58 -9.03
N THR A 184 -0.18 -13.31 -8.20
CA THR A 184 -0.35 -12.65 -6.89
C THR A 184 -0.81 -11.19 -7.04
N LEU A 185 -0.28 -10.45 -8.02
CA LEU A 185 -0.72 -9.08 -8.31
C LEU A 185 -2.16 -9.07 -8.82
N ILE A 186 -2.47 -9.98 -9.75
CA ILE A 186 -3.82 -10.11 -10.31
C ILE A 186 -4.81 -10.52 -9.22
N ALA A 187 -4.43 -11.43 -8.31
CA ALA A 187 -5.25 -11.82 -7.17
C ALA A 187 -5.56 -10.64 -6.25
N ALA A 188 -4.54 -9.84 -5.91
CA ALA A 188 -4.72 -8.64 -5.11
C ALA A 188 -5.68 -7.63 -5.77
N GLN A 189 -5.50 -7.37 -7.07
CA GLN A 189 -6.36 -6.46 -7.84
C GLN A 189 -7.79 -6.99 -7.98
N ALA A 190 -7.97 -8.30 -8.19
CA ALA A 190 -9.28 -8.93 -8.26
C ALA A 190 -10.00 -8.88 -6.91
N ALA A 191 -9.31 -9.10 -5.80
CA ALA A 191 -9.87 -8.93 -4.46
C ALA A 191 -10.31 -7.48 -4.21
N ASP A 192 -9.51 -6.50 -4.65
CA ASP A 192 -9.86 -5.07 -4.58
C ASP A 192 -11.09 -4.74 -5.45
N GLN A 193 -11.27 -5.37 -6.62
CA GLN A 193 -12.48 -5.17 -7.43
C GLN A 193 -13.71 -5.85 -6.83
N LEU A 194 -13.59 -7.08 -6.33
CA LEU A 194 -14.68 -7.83 -5.74
C LEU A 194 -15.28 -7.11 -4.53
N VAL A 195 -14.46 -6.59 -3.63
CA VAL A 195 -14.95 -5.88 -2.44
C VAL A 195 -15.66 -4.55 -2.76
N ASN A 196 -15.51 -4.04 -3.99
CA ASN A 196 -16.22 -2.85 -4.47
C ASN A 196 -17.55 -3.17 -5.17
N LEU A 197 -17.90 -4.46 -5.34
CA LEU A 197 -19.21 -4.85 -5.86
C LEU A 197 -20.29 -4.79 -4.77
N ALA A 198 -21.47 -4.28 -5.14
CA ALA A 198 -22.57 -4.12 -4.21
C ALA A 198 -22.94 -5.44 -3.52
N GLY A 199 -23.05 -5.40 -2.19
CA GLY A 199 -23.39 -6.56 -1.37
C GLY A 199 -22.19 -7.40 -0.92
N LEU A 200 -20.97 -7.10 -1.37
CA LEU A 200 -19.76 -7.75 -0.90
C LEU A 200 -19.02 -6.87 0.13
N ASN A 201 -18.76 -7.44 1.31
CA ASN A 201 -18.04 -6.77 2.40
C ASN A 201 -16.62 -7.33 2.57
N ALA A 202 -16.33 -8.51 2.01
CA ALA A 202 -14.98 -9.05 1.92
C ALA A 202 -14.77 -9.93 0.69
N ALA A 203 -13.52 -10.05 0.26
CA ALA A 203 -13.12 -10.90 -0.86
C ALA A 203 -11.77 -11.55 -0.59
N PHE A 204 -11.64 -12.81 -0.98
CA PHE A 204 -10.39 -13.55 -0.95
C PHE A 204 -10.08 -14.12 -2.33
N VAL A 205 -8.86 -13.96 -2.80
CA VAL A 205 -8.43 -14.50 -4.08
C VAL A 205 -7.16 -15.32 -3.92
N LEU A 206 -7.20 -16.56 -4.38
CA LEU A 206 -6.10 -17.51 -4.31
C LEU A 206 -5.30 -17.49 -5.61
N SER A 207 -3.99 -17.63 -5.51
CA SER A 207 -3.06 -17.64 -6.64
C SER A 207 -1.95 -18.65 -6.45
N HIS A 208 -1.58 -19.34 -7.53
CA HIS A 208 -0.43 -20.24 -7.52
C HIS A 208 0.88 -19.46 -7.36
N ILE A 209 1.76 -19.95 -6.49
CA ILE A 209 3.15 -19.51 -6.34
C ILE A 209 4.09 -20.72 -6.47
N ASN A 210 5.40 -20.48 -6.58
CA ASN A 210 6.39 -21.51 -6.92
C ASN A 210 6.20 -22.86 -6.19
N ASN A 211 5.96 -22.82 -4.87
CA ASN A 211 5.80 -24.02 -4.05
C ASN A 211 4.55 -23.93 -3.15
N GLY A 212 3.41 -23.53 -3.72
CA GLY A 212 2.14 -23.52 -3.00
C GLY A 212 1.18 -22.44 -3.48
N VAL A 213 0.50 -21.80 -2.52
CA VAL A 213 -0.60 -20.87 -2.80
C VAL A 213 -0.45 -19.59 -1.99
N ALA A 214 -0.63 -18.44 -2.64
CA ALA A 214 -0.81 -17.16 -1.98
C ALA A 214 -2.29 -16.76 -1.98
N ILE A 215 -2.76 -16.22 -0.86
CA ILE A 215 -4.13 -15.75 -0.66
C ILE A 215 -4.08 -14.24 -0.43
N SER A 216 -4.86 -13.48 -1.20
CA SER A 216 -5.05 -12.04 -1.01
C SER A 216 -6.44 -11.75 -0.45
N GLY A 217 -6.52 -11.13 0.72
CA GLY A 217 -7.77 -10.73 1.37
C GLY A 217 -8.02 -9.23 1.30
N ARG A 218 -9.28 -8.83 1.10
CA ARG A 218 -9.78 -7.45 1.13
C ARG A 218 -11.11 -7.36 1.86
N SER A 219 -11.37 -6.24 2.54
CA SER A 219 -12.63 -5.98 3.25
C SER A 219 -12.96 -4.48 3.32
N LEU A 220 -14.24 -4.15 3.44
CA LEU A 220 -14.72 -2.79 3.72
C LEU A 220 -14.62 -2.39 5.20
N GLY A 221 -14.24 -3.32 6.08
CA GLY A 221 -14.01 -3.08 7.52
C GLY A 221 -14.85 -3.93 8.45
N ASP A 222 -15.99 -4.44 7.99
CA ASP A 222 -16.89 -5.27 8.81
C ASP A 222 -16.31 -6.66 9.11
N VAL A 223 -15.55 -7.21 8.15
CA VAL A 223 -14.86 -8.49 8.28
C VAL A 223 -13.38 -8.22 8.45
N ASN A 224 -12.78 -8.72 9.54
CA ASN A 224 -11.36 -8.56 9.80
C ASN A 224 -10.55 -9.62 9.03
N VAL A 225 -10.07 -9.28 7.84
CA VAL A 225 -9.34 -10.22 6.97
C VAL A 225 -7.95 -10.56 7.50
N GLN A 226 -7.37 -9.70 8.36
CA GLN A 226 -6.11 -10.00 9.04
C GLN A 226 -6.26 -11.20 9.96
N VAL A 227 -7.26 -11.19 10.85
CA VAL A 227 -7.48 -12.29 11.82
C VAL A 227 -7.73 -13.62 11.10
N ILE A 228 -8.49 -13.61 10.00
CA ILE A 228 -8.75 -14.81 9.20
C ILE A 228 -7.44 -15.35 8.59
N LEU A 229 -6.62 -14.49 7.98
CA LEU A 229 -5.39 -14.93 7.31
C LEU A 229 -4.23 -15.21 8.28
N GLU A 230 -4.23 -14.65 9.49
CA GLU A 230 -3.29 -15.02 10.57
C GLU A 230 -3.45 -16.48 11.00
N LYS A 231 -4.68 -17.02 11.01
CA LYS A 231 -4.94 -18.46 11.24
C LYS A 231 -4.27 -19.37 10.19
N LEU A 232 -3.93 -18.81 9.03
CA LEU A 232 -3.22 -19.48 7.94
C LEU A 232 -1.72 -19.15 7.90
N GLY A 233 -1.17 -18.56 8.97
CA GLY A 233 0.23 -18.13 9.04
C GLY A 233 0.53 -16.87 8.21
N GLY A 234 -0.49 -16.12 7.83
CA GLY A 234 -0.39 -14.84 7.14
C GLY A 234 -0.39 -13.64 8.08
N GLY A 235 -0.75 -12.48 7.54
CA GLY A 235 -0.87 -11.24 8.29
C GLY A 235 -1.27 -10.05 7.41
N GLY A 236 -1.36 -8.87 8.03
CA GLY A 236 -1.69 -7.62 7.34
C GLY A 236 -2.44 -6.65 8.25
N HIS A 237 -3.47 -6.03 7.70
CA HIS A 237 -4.36 -5.10 8.38
C HIS A 237 -5.82 -5.58 8.27
N MET A 238 -6.67 -5.02 9.12
CA MET A 238 -8.10 -5.36 9.21
C MET A 238 -8.83 -5.43 7.84
N THR A 239 -8.46 -4.57 6.89
CA THR A 239 -9.10 -4.47 5.56
C THR A 239 -8.26 -5.05 4.41
N VAL A 240 -6.99 -5.39 4.65
CA VAL A 240 -6.05 -5.84 3.62
C VAL A 240 -5.05 -6.79 4.26
N ALA A 241 -5.07 -8.06 3.87
CA ALA A 241 -4.16 -9.06 4.40
C ALA A 241 -3.75 -10.10 3.35
N GLY A 242 -2.71 -10.86 3.65
CA GLY A 242 -2.24 -11.95 2.78
C GLY A 242 -1.71 -13.13 3.57
N ALA A 243 -1.76 -14.33 2.98
CA ALA A 243 -1.15 -15.54 3.51
C ALA A 243 -0.43 -16.31 2.38
N GLN A 244 0.62 -17.05 2.73
CA GLN A 244 1.30 -17.96 1.80
C GLN A 244 1.36 -19.35 2.42
N LEU A 245 0.71 -20.31 1.78
CA LEU A 245 0.69 -21.70 2.18
C LEU A 245 1.67 -22.48 1.31
N GLN A 246 2.72 -23.02 1.93
CA GLN A 246 3.75 -23.81 1.25
C GLN A 246 3.34 -25.28 1.16
N GLY A 247 3.64 -25.92 0.03
CA GLY A 247 3.46 -27.36 -0.17
C GLY A 247 2.00 -27.83 -0.20
N VAL A 248 1.05 -26.94 -0.44
CA VAL A 248 -0.38 -27.26 -0.55
C VAL A 248 -0.90 -27.07 -1.97
N THR A 249 -1.95 -27.79 -2.34
CA THR A 249 -2.70 -27.56 -3.58
C THR A 249 -3.64 -26.35 -3.44
N ILE A 250 -4.19 -25.89 -4.56
CA ILE A 250 -5.14 -24.76 -4.58
C ILE A 250 -6.47 -25.15 -3.92
N GLU A 251 -6.85 -26.42 -4.05
CA GLU A 251 -8.04 -27.00 -3.41
C GLU A 251 -7.86 -27.08 -1.89
N GLU A 252 -6.72 -27.60 -1.42
CA GLU A 252 -6.38 -27.65 0.01
C GLU A 252 -6.31 -26.24 0.62
N ALA A 253 -5.76 -25.27 -0.12
CA ALA A 253 -5.72 -23.88 0.32
C ALA A 253 -7.13 -23.27 0.40
N LYS A 254 -8.03 -23.59 -0.54
CA LYS A 254 -9.44 -23.15 -0.52
C LYS A 254 -10.18 -23.75 0.69
N GLU A 255 -9.97 -25.03 0.98
CA GLU A 255 -10.55 -25.70 2.14
C GLU A 255 -10.09 -25.06 3.44
N LYS A 256 -8.76 -24.91 3.63
CA LYS A 256 -8.18 -24.25 4.81
C LYS A 256 -8.69 -22.82 5.00
N LEU A 257 -8.85 -22.08 3.91
CA LEU A 257 -9.45 -20.74 3.96
C LEU A 257 -10.91 -20.77 4.40
N GLY A 258 -11.70 -21.72 3.89
CA GLY A 258 -13.08 -21.93 4.32
C GLY A 258 -13.18 -22.22 5.82
N ASP A 259 -12.31 -23.08 6.33
CA ASP A 259 -12.24 -23.42 7.75
C ASP A 259 -11.86 -22.21 8.61
N ALA A 260 -10.82 -21.45 8.21
CA ALA A 260 -10.40 -20.24 8.92
C ALA A 260 -11.52 -19.17 8.96
N ILE A 261 -12.28 -19.02 7.86
CA ILE A 261 -13.46 -18.14 7.81
C ILE A 261 -14.54 -18.63 8.78
N ASN A 262 -14.84 -19.93 8.79
CA ASN A 262 -15.85 -20.50 9.69
C ASN A 262 -15.47 -20.28 11.16
N GLU A 263 -14.23 -20.57 11.52
CA GLU A 263 -13.69 -20.38 12.87
C GLU A 263 -13.80 -18.91 13.33
N TYR A 264 -13.45 -17.96 12.46
CA TYR A 264 -13.61 -16.52 12.74
C TYR A 264 -15.05 -16.14 13.10
N PHE A 265 -16.04 -16.63 12.36
CA PHE A 265 -17.45 -16.33 12.65
C PHE A 265 -17.95 -17.05 13.91
N ASP A 266 -17.48 -18.27 14.18
CA ASP A 266 -17.83 -19.00 15.40
C ASP A 266 -17.29 -18.28 16.66
N GLU A 267 -16.08 -17.74 16.59
CA GLU A 267 -15.48 -16.92 17.66
C GLU A 267 -16.29 -15.65 17.92
N ILE A 268 -16.70 -14.94 16.86
CA ILE A 268 -17.53 -13.73 16.98
C ILE A 268 -18.89 -14.05 17.60
N ASN A 269 -19.53 -15.14 17.17
CA ASN A 269 -20.84 -15.53 17.70
C ASN A 269 -20.77 -15.88 19.19
N ARG A 270 -19.69 -16.54 19.64
CA ARG A 270 -19.47 -16.85 21.06
C ARG A 270 -19.21 -15.61 21.93
N GLN A 271 -18.61 -14.56 21.37
CA GLN A 271 -18.39 -13.30 22.10
C GLN A 271 -19.65 -12.43 22.21
N ASN A 272 -20.61 -12.63 21.31
CA ASN A 272 -21.89 -11.92 21.27
C ASN A 272 -23.04 -12.65 22.01
N THR A 273 -22.74 -13.79 22.63
CA THR A 273 -23.68 -14.59 23.45
C THR A 273 -23.31 -14.48 24.92
#